data_AF-A0A5N8YVX3-F1
#
_entry.id   AF-A0A5N8YVX3-F1
#
_cell.length_a   1.000
_cell.length_b   1.000
_cell.length_c   1.000
_cell.angle_alpha   90.00
_cell.angle_beta   90.00
_cell.angle_gamma   90.00
#
_symmetry.space_group_name_H-M   'P 1'
#
loop_
_entity.id
_entity.type
_entity.pdbx_description
1 polymer ?
#
loop_
_entity_poly.entity_id
_entity_poly.type
_entity_poly.pdbx_seq_one_letter_code
_entity_poly.pdbx_strand_id
1 'polypeptide(L)'
;MSLDFSKTVQQITHLSTKSRAEHEDFVVRTDLAIETMRSSSWDAIESKQISAGSRPYLWAKSTESFGSVYPLPPSPTDFCIAATDGSHIDVDRHLPVACALINTGTCLLRYGSDPYAHLSNTPRLYYGDELYITQQNNGIHEIALEGSILGTYRTVEEMKALVSLLRSAPLDIPVLGLMDGSLVLFTALQQGQPKMVEKFLLDDGFLQALSEIHLMARHRPLSVASYISLPRSSEVVSALRLYLCDQGVSECHQVCSRRRSPHQNCSLVNHLKDRDLFENLLKPGERSALFISQSEVIGKYPDDQKIFFFYLNTGEEISRIEVPRWVAYDESLLSLTHSLIMDQCSRGLGYPVAISEAHEQAVINGSDRQRFNEIFELLLHSQGTVGSSSAKSRSKRTAWI
;
A
#
# COMPACT_ATOMS: atom_id res chain seq x y z
N MET A 1 -33.54 3.03 -8.39
CA MET A 1 -34.02 3.46 -7.05
C MET A 1 -32.91 4.28 -6.41
N SER A 2 -33.22 5.51 -6.00
CA SER A 2 -32.29 6.39 -5.26
C SER A 2 -32.27 6.01 -3.76
N LEU A 3 -31.16 6.34 -3.09
CA LEU A 3 -30.99 6.17 -1.65
C LEU A 3 -31.97 7.08 -0.87
N ASP A 4 -32.60 6.56 0.19
CA ASP A 4 -33.47 7.31 1.10
C ASP A 4 -32.65 7.94 2.24
N PHE A 5 -32.22 9.19 2.04
CA PHE A 5 -31.38 9.91 2.98
C PHE A 5 -32.05 10.18 4.33
N SER A 6 -33.38 10.27 4.39
CA SER A 6 -34.10 10.51 5.66
C SER A 6 -33.90 9.35 6.64
N LYS A 7 -33.94 8.10 6.13
CA LYS A 7 -33.65 6.90 6.94
C LYS A 7 -32.18 6.81 7.33
N THR A 8 -31.27 7.22 6.45
CA THR A 8 -29.83 7.23 6.75
C THR A 8 -29.49 8.27 7.82
N VAL A 9 -30.09 9.47 7.76
CA VAL A 9 -29.87 10.54 8.75
C VAL A 9 -30.28 10.08 10.15
N GLN A 10 -31.43 9.40 10.30
CA GLN A 10 -31.84 8.86 11.60
C GLN A 10 -30.82 7.88 12.20
N GLN A 11 -30.22 7.02 11.36
CA GLN A 11 -29.17 6.08 11.79
C GLN A 11 -27.87 6.81 12.16
N ILE A 12 -27.49 7.86 11.42
CA ILE A 12 -26.32 8.71 11.73
C ILE A 12 -26.51 9.44 13.06
N THR A 13 -27.70 9.98 13.32
CA THR A 13 -27.99 10.66 14.60
C THR A 13 -27.92 9.69 15.77
N HIS A 14 -28.40 8.45 15.62
CA HIS A 14 -28.30 7.43 16.66
C HIS A 14 -26.83 6.99 16.91
N LEU A 15 -25.97 6.99 15.89
CA LEU A 15 -24.54 6.74 16.06
C LEU A 15 -23.87 7.80 16.94
N SER A 16 -24.26 9.07 16.79
CA SER A 16 -23.62 10.19 17.51
C SER A 16 -23.85 10.17 19.03
N THR A 17 -25.01 9.68 19.50
CA THR A 17 -25.40 9.72 20.92
C THR A 17 -24.81 8.59 21.77
N LYS A 18 -24.53 7.43 21.17
CA LYS A 18 -23.88 6.30 21.85
C LYS A 18 -22.39 6.57 22.15
N SER A 19 -21.81 7.57 21.49
CA SER A 19 -20.37 7.77 21.35
C SER A 19 -19.64 8.38 22.55
N ARG A 20 -20.30 9.08 23.48
CA ARG A 20 -19.54 9.91 24.45
C ARG A 20 -18.79 9.11 25.51
N ALA A 21 -19.46 8.15 26.16
CA ALA A 21 -18.80 7.28 27.15
C ALA A 21 -17.80 6.31 26.49
N GLU A 22 -18.11 5.84 25.28
CA GLU A 22 -17.20 5.03 24.46
C GLU A 22 -15.95 5.84 24.05
N HIS A 23 -16.09 7.15 23.84
CA HIS A 23 -14.98 8.04 23.51
C HIS A 23 -14.08 8.32 24.72
N GLU A 24 -14.65 8.57 25.90
CA GLU A 24 -13.87 8.74 27.14
C GLU A 24 -13.03 7.49 27.47
N ASP A 25 -13.62 6.30 27.38
CA ASP A 25 -12.90 5.02 27.54
C ASP A 25 -11.79 4.86 26.48
N PHE A 26 -12.08 5.20 25.23
CA PHE A 26 -11.10 5.13 24.14
C PHE A 26 -9.89 6.03 24.40
N VAL A 27 -10.10 7.27 24.86
CA VAL A 27 -9.02 8.21 25.18
C VAL A 27 -8.15 7.66 26.31
N VAL A 28 -8.76 7.25 27.43
CA VAL A 28 -8.02 6.69 28.59
C VAL A 28 -7.20 5.46 28.20
N ARG A 29 -7.75 4.56 27.39
CA ARG A 29 -7.02 3.37 26.93
C ARG A 29 -5.89 3.71 25.97
N THR A 30 -6.06 4.73 25.15
CA THR A 30 -5.01 5.20 24.23
C THR A 30 -3.85 5.80 25.01
N ASP A 31 -4.12 6.64 26.01
CA ASP A 31 -3.10 7.24 26.88
C ASP A 31 -2.29 6.18 27.64
N LEU A 32 -2.98 5.19 28.23
CA LEU A 32 -2.31 4.10 28.94
C LEU A 32 -1.51 3.18 28.00
N ALA A 33 -1.99 2.96 26.76
CA ALA A 33 -1.24 2.24 25.75
C ALA A 33 0.05 2.98 25.39
N ILE A 34 0.01 4.31 25.27
CA ILE A 34 1.17 5.16 24.96
C ILE A 34 2.16 5.18 26.12
N GLU A 35 1.69 5.27 27.36
CA GLU A 35 2.53 5.16 28.56
C GLU A 35 3.24 3.79 28.60
N THR A 36 2.54 2.72 28.24
CA THR A 36 3.12 1.38 28.09
C THR A 36 4.20 1.35 27.00
N MET A 37 3.96 1.99 25.84
CA MET A 37 4.96 2.07 24.78
C MET A 37 6.21 2.82 25.23
N ARG A 38 6.05 3.96 25.90
CA ARG A 38 7.18 4.78 26.42
C ARG A 38 7.98 4.08 27.51
N SER A 39 7.33 3.28 28.35
CA SER A 39 7.98 2.54 29.44
C SER A 39 8.57 1.19 29.00
N SER A 40 8.27 0.72 27.79
CA SER A 40 8.76 -0.55 27.29
C SER A 40 10.26 -0.53 27.00
N SER A 41 10.99 -1.51 27.55
CA SER A 41 12.41 -1.71 27.25
C SER A 41 12.58 -2.67 26.06
N TRP A 42 13.64 -2.47 25.29
CA TRP A 42 13.97 -3.36 24.17
C TRP A 42 14.07 -4.83 24.62
N ASP A 43 14.78 -5.11 25.71
CA ASP A 43 14.98 -6.49 26.20
C ASP A 43 13.65 -7.22 26.48
N ALA A 44 12.69 -6.51 27.07
CA ALA A 44 11.37 -7.07 27.38
C ALA A 44 10.56 -7.33 26.10
N ILE A 45 10.63 -6.41 25.13
CA ILE A 45 10.00 -6.57 23.82
C ILE A 45 10.61 -7.76 23.10
N GLU A 46 11.94 -7.80 22.98
CA GLU A 46 12.66 -8.86 22.28
C GLU A 46 12.33 -10.24 22.87
N SER A 47 12.36 -10.37 24.19
CA SER A 47 11.98 -11.61 24.89
C SER A 47 10.56 -12.06 24.53
N LYS A 48 9.58 -11.15 24.57
CA LYS A 48 8.18 -11.44 24.19
C LYS A 48 8.06 -11.86 22.73
N GLN A 49 8.77 -11.17 21.82
CA GLN A 49 8.76 -11.48 20.39
C GLN A 49 9.36 -12.86 20.08
N ILE A 50 10.45 -13.24 20.76
CA ILE A 50 11.06 -14.57 20.62
C ILE A 50 10.09 -15.66 21.11
N SER A 51 9.42 -15.43 22.23
CA SER A 51 8.44 -16.37 22.81
C SER A 51 7.04 -16.31 22.16
N ALA A 52 6.84 -15.48 21.13
CA ALA A 52 5.52 -15.14 20.64
C ALA A 52 4.72 -16.37 20.16
N GLY A 53 5.39 -17.30 19.49
CA GLY A 53 4.75 -18.43 18.82
C GLY A 53 3.75 -17.98 17.75
N SER A 54 2.94 -18.92 17.25
CA SER A 54 1.82 -18.58 16.36
C SER A 54 0.74 -17.84 17.15
N ARG A 55 0.23 -16.72 16.64
CA ARG A 55 -0.86 -15.96 17.28
C ARG A 55 -2.05 -15.88 16.32
N PRO A 56 -3.30 -15.81 16.83
CA PRO A 56 -4.50 -15.72 16.00
C PRO A 56 -4.68 -14.36 15.30
N TYR A 57 -3.66 -13.50 15.35
CA TYR A 57 -3.64 -12.17 14.80
C TYR A 57 -2.26 -11.84 14.26
N LEU A 58 -2.23 -11.09 13.16
CA LEU A 58 -1.00 -10.52 12.61
C LEU A 58 -0.48 -9.42 13.55
N TRP A 59 0.83 -9.42 13.80
CA TRP A 59 1.53 -8.46 14.64
C TRP A 59 2.83 -8.00 13.97
N ALA A 60 3.27 -6.81 14.37
CA ALA A 60 4.49 -6.20 13.91
C ALA A 60 5.65 -6.57 14.84
N LYS A 61 6.72 -7.14 14.29
CA LYS A 61 7.97 -7.25 15.04
C LYS A 61 8.65 -5.88 15.06
N SER A 62 8.86 -5.35 16.25
CA SER A 62 9.68 -4.17 16.49
C SER A 62 11.16 -4.51 16.43
N THR A 63 11.96 -3.56 15.96
CA THR A 63 13.43 -3.62 15.97
C THR A 63 14.07 -2.84 17.12
N GLU A 64 13.23 -2.11 17.87
CA GLU A 64 13.62 -1.20 18.95
C GLU A 64 12.44 -1.01 19.93
N SER A 65 12.50 -0.03 20.84
CA SER A 65 11.39 0.26 21.75
C SER A 65 10.14 0.73 20.99
N PHE A 66 8.95 0.33 21.43
CA PHE A 66 7.69 0.78 20.82
C PHE A 66 7.54 2.31 20.88
N GLY A 67 8.05 2.92 21.94
CA GLY A 67 7.98 4.36 22.19
C GLY A 67 9.08 5.18 21.53
N SER A 68 9.96 4.59 20.71
CA SER A 68 11.00 5.34 20.03
C SER A 68 10.43 6.36 19.05
N VAL A 69 10.98 7.57 19.09
CA VAL A 69 10.59 8.71 18.26
C VAL A 69 11.84 9.35 17.69
N TYR A 70 11.80 9.68 16.41
CA TYR A 70 12.90 10.29 15.69
C TYR A 70 12.46 11.61 15.04
N PRO A 71 13.18 12.72 15.28
CA PRO A 71 12.86 14.03 14.70
C PRO A 71 13.12 14.05 13.19
N LEU A 72 12.51 15.02 12.51
CA LEU A 72 12.75 15.31 11.10
C LEU A 72 14.25 15.58 10.84
N PRO A 73 14.94 14.75 10.05
CA PRO A 73 16.32 15.02 9.64
C PRO A 73 16.38 16.20 8.65
N PRO A 74 17.57 16.82 8.47
CA PRO A 74 17.76 17.86 7.46
C PRO A 74 17.51 17.31 6.04
N SER A 75 16.85 18.12 5.22
CA SER A 75 16.60 17.80 3.80
C SER A 75 17.74 18.31 2.92
N PRO A 76 18.15 17.56 1.86
CA PRO A 76 19.07 18.07 0.85
C PRO A 76 18.47 19.27 0.09
N THR A 77 19.34 20.14 -0.44
CA THR A 77 18.92 21.30 -1.24
C THR A 77 18.50 20.91 -2.66
N ASP A 78 19.20 19.94 -3.23
CA ASP A 78 18.99 19.42 -4.58
C ASP A 78 18.62 17.95 -4.48
N PHE A 79 17.50 17.57 -5.05
CA PHE A 79 17.02 16.19 -5.03
C PHE A 79 15.97 15.94 -6.12
N CYS A 80 15.74 14.66 -6.42
CA CYS A 80 14.66 14.23 -7.31
C CYS A 80 13.68 13.31 -6.59
N ILE A 81 12.40 13.46 -6.93
CA ILE A 81 11.33 12.55 -6.53
C ILE A 81 10.76 11.91 -7.78
N ALA A 82 10.76 10.58 -7.82
CA ALA A 82 10.18 9.78 -8.88
C ALA A 82 8.97 9.03 -8.32
N ALA A 83 7.81 9.10 -8.96
CA ALA A 83 6.62 8.38 -8.54
C ALA A 83 5.90 7.76 -9.73
N THR A 84 5.18 6.68 -9.44
CA THR A 84 4.34 5.98 -10.41
C THR A 84 3.01 5.59 -9.79
N ASP A 85 1.96 5.62 -10.60
CA ASP A 85 0.65 5.08 -10.26
C ASP A 85 0.04 4.42 -11.50
N GLY A 86 -0.98 3.59 -11.29
CA GLY A 86 -1.63 2.84 -12.34
C GLY A 86 -3.14 2.81 -12.17
N SER A 87 -3.85 2.90 -13.29
CA SER A 87 -5.25 2.51 -13.35
C SER A 87 -5.51 1.54 -14.48
N HIS A 88 -6.63 0.81 -14.41
CA HIS A 88 -6.94 -0.18 -15.43
C HIS A 88 -8.44 -0.27 -15.77
N ILE A 89 -8.71 -0.77 -16.97
CA ILE A 89 -9.99 -1.33 -17.39
C ILE A 89 -9.83 -2.85 -17.36
N ASP A 90 -10.63 -3.50 -16.52
CA ASP A 90 -10.65 -4.95 -16.39
C ASP A 90 -11.34 -5.61 -17.59
N VAL A 91 -11.15 -6.91 -17.75
CA VAL A 91 -11.71 -7.69 -18.86
C VAL A 91 -13.24 -7.66 -18.80
N ASP A 92 -13.87 -6.95 -19.74
CA ASP A 92 -15.33 -6.93 -19.86
C ASP A 92 -15.83 -8.08 -20.75
N ARG A 93 -16.55 -9.01 -20.11
CA ARG A 93 -17.19 -10.17 -20.76
C ARG A 93 -18.35 -9.78 -21.68
N HIS A 94 -18.77 -8.51 -21.67
CA HIS A 94 -19.81 -7.99 -22.54
C HIS A 94 -19.26 -7.40 -23.84
N LEU A 95 -17.95 -7.21 -23.95
CA LEU A 95 -17.31 -6.79 -25.18
C LEU A 95 -17.15 -7.98 -26.13
N PRO A 96 -17.18 -7.76 -27.46
CA PRO A 96 -17.08 -8.86 -28.44
C PRO A 96 -15.70 -9.52 -28.45
N VAL A 97 -14.67 -8.80 -28.01
CA VAL A 97 -13.30 -9.26 -27.90
C VAL A 97 -12.83 -8.95 -26.47
N ALA A 98 -12.32 -9.96 -25.78
CA ALA A 98 -11.74 -9.79 -24.45
C ALA A 98 -10.47 -8.93 -24.56
N CYS A 99 -10.43 -7.84 -23.82
CA CYS A 99 -9.25 -6.99 -23.68
C CYS A 99 -9.22 -6.36 -22.29
N ALA A 100 -8.03 -6.01 -21.84
CA ALA A 100 -7.77 -5.22 -20.65
C ALA A 100 -6.89 -4.03 -21.03
N LEU A 101 -7.01 -2.91 -20.31
CA LEU A 101 -6.17 -1.74 -20.51
C LEU A 101 -5.50 -1.40 -19.20
N ILE A 102 -4.18 -1.25 -19.19
CA ILE A 102 -3.46 -0.64 -18.07
C ILE A 102 -2.90 0.69 -18.54
N ASN A 103 -3.17 1.75 -17.79
CA ASN A 103 -2.54 3.04 -17.98
C ASN A 103 -1.61 3.31 -16.80
N THR A 104 -0.32 3.42 -17.07
CA THR A 104 0.70 3.73 -16.07
C THR A 104 1.08 5.19 -16.17
N GLY A 105 0.84 5.95 -15.10
CA GLY A 105 1.27 7.33 -14.94
C GLY A 105 2.62 7.40 -14.24
N THR A 106 3.45 8.35 -14.66
CA THR A 106 4.80 8.57 -14.12
C THR A 106 5.03 10.05 -13.86
N CYS A 107 5.78 10.35 -12.81
CA CYS A 107 6.11 11.71 -12.40
C CYS A 107 7.54 11.77 -11.88
N LEU A 108 8.41 12.57 -12.52
CA LEU A 108 9.75 12.90 -12.03
C LEU A 108 9.84 14.40 -11.77
N LEU A 109 10.10 14.77 -10.53
CA LEU A 109 10.25 16.15 -10.08
C LEU A 109 11.67 16.36 -9.57
N ARG A 110 12.37 17.34 -10.14
CA ARG A 110 13.66 17.82 -9.61
C ARG A 110 13.45 19.13 -8.86
N TYR A 111 14.03 19.20 -7.67
CA TYR A 111 14.06 20.37 -6.82
C TYR A 111 15.48 20.88 -6.62
N GLY A 112 15.61 22.14 -6.22
CA GLY A 112 16.88 22.79 -5.95
C GLY A 112 17.29 23.79 -7.03
N SER A 113 18.54 23.74 -7.43
CA SER A 113 19.23 24.69 -8.31
C SER A 113 18.76 24.65 -9.77
N ASP A 114 18.28 23.51 -10.26
CA ASP A 114 17.83 23.31 -11.65
C ASP A 114 16.49 22.54 -11.67
N PRO A 115 15.37 23.21 -11.30
CA PRO A 115 14.09 22.55 -11.13
C PRO A 115 13.43 22.22 -12.47
N TYR A 116 12.90 20.99 -12.59
CA TYR A 116 12.10 20.57 -13.72
C TYR A 116 11.06 19.51 -13.31
N ALA A 117 10.06 19.31 -14.17
CA ALA A 117 9.07 18.26 -14.02
C ALA A 117 8.90 17.49 -15.35
N HIS A 118 8.90 16.16 -15.25
CA HIS A 118 8.55 15.26 -16.35
C HIS A 118 7.39 14.38 -15.92
N LEU A 119 6.23 14.61 -16.55
CA LEU A 119 5.00 13.86 -16.35
C LEU A 119 4.69 13.11 -17.64
N SER A 120 4.34 11.83 -17.54
CA SER A 120 3.92 11.06 -18.71
C SER A 120 3.00 9.92 -18.34
N ASN A 121 2.16 9.48 -19.27
CA ASN A 121 1.39 8.26 -19.16
C ASN A 121 1.65 7.32 -20.34
N THR A 122 1.50 6.02 -20.11
CA THR A 122 1.68 4.98 -21.12
C THR A 122 0.52 3.99 -21.02
N PRO A 123 -0.55 4.15 -21.83
CA PRO A 123 -1.61 3.18 -21.92
C PRO A 123 -1.17 1.97 -22.75
N ARG A 124 -1.41 0.76 -22.24
CA ARG A 124 -1.17 -0.51 -22.95
C ARG A 124 -2.42 -1.38 -22.93
N LEU A 125 -2.88 -1.73 -24.14
CA LEU A 125 -3.98 -2.67 -24.35
C LEU A 125 -3.43 -4.09 -24.38
N TYR A 126 -4.04 -4.98 -23.62
CA TYR A 126 -3.75 -6.41 -23.56
C TYR A 126 -4.92 -7.18 -24.18
N TYR A 127 -4.63 -8.12 -25.07
CA TYR A 127 -5.64 -8.91 -25.77
C TYR A 127 -5.09 -10.28 -26.18
N GLY A 128 -5.98 -11.24 -26.45
CA GLY A 128 -5.59 -12.59 -26.83
C GLY A 128 -4.75 -13.27 -25.75
N ASP A 129 -3.63 -13.89 -26.15
CA ASP A 129 -2.73 -14.63 -25.26
C ASP A 129 -2.11 -13.75 -24.16
N GLU A 130 -2.00 -12.43 -24.38
CA GLU A 130 -1.48 -11.49 -23.37
C GLU A 130 -2.39 -11.36 -22.14
N LEU A 131 -3.64 -11.80 -22.22
CA LEU A 131 -4.58 -11.84 -21.09
C LEU A 131 -4.36 -13.06 -20.20
N TYR A 132 -3.35 -13.90 -20.46
CA TYR A 132 -3.12 -15.13 -19.74
C TYR A 132 -1.68 -15.22 -19.25
N ILE A 133 -1.52 -15.61 -17.99
CA ILE A 133 -0.25 -16.12 -17.47
C ILE A 133 -0.19 -17.59 -17.87
N THR A 134 0.78 -17.94 -18.71
CA THR A 134 0.94 -19.29 -19.24
C THR A 134 2.21 -19.95 -18.71
N GLN A 135 2.12 -21.21 -18.27
CA GLN A 135 3.28 -22.05 -17.98
C GLN A 135 3.18 -23.36 -18.75
N GLN A 136 4.28 -23.72 -19.40
CA GLN A 136 4.42 -24.96 -20.15
C GLN A 136 5.37 -25.92 -19.43
N ASN A 137 4.91 -26.54 -18.33
CA ASN A 137 5.64 -27.59 -17.62
C ASN A 137 4.66 -28.77 -17.35
N ASN A 138 4.80 -29.87 -18.10
CA ASN A 138 3.90 -31.04 -18.06
C ASN A 138 2.42 -30.74 -18.39
N GLY A 139 2.18 -29.80 -19.31
CA GLY A 139 0.86 -29.34 -19.76
C GLY A 139 0.85 -27.84 -20.01
N ILE A 140 -0.20 -27.33 -20.66
CA ILE A 140 -0.45 -25.89 -20.76
C ILE A 140 -1.39 -25.52 -19.63
N HIS A 141 -0.90 -24.71 -18.70
CA HIS A 141 -1.71 -24.11 -17.64
C HIS A 141 -1.81 -22.62 -17.91
N GLU A 142 -3.04 -22.10 -17.95
CA GLU A 142 -3.34 -20.71 -18.25
C GLU A 142 -4.21 -20.11 -17.15
N ILE A 143 -3.86 -18.90 -16.74
CA ILE A 143 -4.60 -18.15 -15.72
C ILE A 143 -4.88 -16.77 -16.27
N ALA A 144 -6.16 -16.41 -16.34
CA ALA A 144 -6.57 -15.12 -16.87
C ALA A 144 -6.11 -13.97 -15.95
N LEU A 145 -5.62 -12.89 -16.57
CA LEU A 145 -5.35 -11.60 -15.95
C LEU A 145 -6.67 -10.82 -15.80
N GLU A 146 -7.49 -11.22 -14.83
CA GLU A 146 -8.74 -10.53 -14.46
C GLU A 146 -8.78 -10.23 -12.95
N GLY A 147 -9.58 -9.24 -12.55
CA GLY A 147 -9.85 -8.92 -11.16
C GLY A 147 -8.60 -8.60 -10.33
N SER A 148 -8.42 -9.30 -9.21
CA SER A 148 -7.30 -9.06 -8.29
C SER A 148 -5.93 -9.41 -8.90
N ILE A 149 -5.88 -10.34 -9.86
CA ILE A 149 -4.64 -10.70 -10.55
C ILE A 149 -4.22 -9.55 -11.48
N LEU A 150 -5.16 -8.98 -12.25
CA LEU A 150 -4.90 -7.81 -13.10
C LEU A 150 -4.47 -6.60 -12.25
N GLY A 151 -5.12 -6.36 -11.11
CA GLY A 151 -4.72 -5.30 -10.18
C GLY A 151 -3.30 -5.50 -9.63
N THR A 152 -2.88 -6.73 -9.39
CA THR A 152 -1.51 -7.05 -8.95
C THR A 152 -0.51 -6.88 -10.09
N TYR A 153 -0.84 -7.33 -11.29
CA TYR A 153 -0.02 -7.15 -12.48
C TYR A 153 0.19 -5.66 -12.80
N ARG A 154 -0.84 -4.83 -12.61
CA ARG A 154 -0.71 -3.37 -12.67
C ARG A 154 0.35 -2.84 -11.71
N THR A 155 0.35 -3.27 -10.44
CA THR A 155 1.39 -2.87 -9.47
C THR A 155 2.79 -3.32 -9.87
N VAL A 156 2.93 -4.45 -10.55
CA VAL A 156 4.22 -4.87 -11.14
C VAL A 156 4.65 -3.92 -12.25
N GLU A 157 3.73 -3.52 -13.14
CA GLU A 157 4.02 -2.56 -14.22
C GLU A 157 4.33 -1.15 -13.68
N GLU A 158 3.66 -0.71 -12.62
CA GLU A 158 3.99 0.53 -11.88
C GLU A 158 5.45 0.47 -11.38
N MET A 159 5.85 -0.61 -10.70
CA MET A 159 7.22 -0.77 -10.21
C MET A 159 8.27 -0.81 -11.33
N LYS A 160 7.97 -1.48 -12.47
CA LYS A 160 8.87 -1.49 -13.64
C LYS A 160 8.99 -0.10 -14.29
N ALA A 161 7.91 0.66 -14.33
CA ALA A 161 7.94 2.05 -14.78
C ALA A 161 8.78 2.90 -13.83
N LEU A 162 8.68 2.67 -12.50
CA LEU A 162 9.51 3.36 -11.51
C LEU A 162 11.00 3.05 -11.71
N VAL A 163 11.38 1.79 -11.96
CA VAL A 163 12.75 1.42 -12.33
C VAL A 163 13.24 2.22 -13.54
N SER A 164 12.41 2.32 -14.58
CA SER A 164 12.76 3.04 -15.81
C SER A 164 12.94 4.54 -15.56
N LEU A 165 12.08 5.14 -14.73
CA LEU A 165 12.16 6.53 -14.34
C LEU A 165 13.39 6.82 -13.46
N LEU A 166 13.70 5.92 -12.54
CA LEU A 166 14.89 6.04 -11.71
C LEU A 166 16.16 5.97 -12.58
N ARG A 167 16.20 5.13 -13.62
CA ARG A 167 17.34 5.07 -14.56
C ARG A 167 17.58 6.37 -15.31
N SER A 168 16.53 7.11 -15.66
CA SER A 168 16.66 8.41 -16.34
C SER A 168 16.90 9.58 -15.37
N ALA A 169 16.71 9.38 -14.07
CA ALA A 169 16.98 10.40 -13.07
C ALA A 169 18.49 10.70 -12.94
N PRO A 170 18.86 11.94 -12.58
CA PRO A 170 20.25 12.34 -12.37
C PRO A 170 21.00 11.41 -11.40
N LEU A 171 22.31 11.25 -11.63
CA LEU A 171 23.16 10.33 -10.86
C LEU A 171 23.90 11.02 -9.70
N ASP A 172 24.00 12.35 -9.76
CA ASP A 172 24.82 13.21 -8.89
C ASP A 172 24.06 13.79 -7.70
N ILE A 173 22.73 13.71 -7.70
CA ILE A 173 21.87 14.20 -6.62
C ILE A 173 21.03 13.07 -6.00
N PRO A 174 20.62 13.21 -4.72
CA PRO A 174 19.73 12.26 -4.07
C PRO A 174 18.40 12.05 -4.79
N VAL A 175 17.96 10.80 -4.89
CA VAL A 175 16.70 10.42 -5.53
C VAL A 175 15.85 9.57 -4.60
N LEU A 176 14.56 9.88 -4.51
CA LEU A 176 13.57 9.03 -3.83
C LEU A 176 12.53 8.54 -4.85
N GLY A 177 12.42 7.22 -4.98
CA GLY A 177 11.31 6.55 -5.66
C GLY A 177 10.14 6.34 -4.72
N LEU A 178 8.93 6.69 -5.15
CA LEU A 178 7.68 6.57 -4.38
C LEU A 178 6.64 5.74 -5.13
N MET A 179 5.99 4.85 -4.40
CA MET A 179 4.76 4.18 -4.84
C MET A 179 3.58 4.55 -3.95
N ASP A 180 2.39 4.60 -4.53
CA ASP A 180 1.14 4.68 -3.76
C ASP A 180 0.75 3.29 -3.26
N GLY A 181 0.45 3.18 -1.97
CA GLY A 181 0.02 1.92 -1.35
C GLY A 181 1.18 1.10 -0.77
N SER A 182 1.07 -0.22 -0.88
CA SER A 182 1.89 -1.20 -0.14
C SER A 182 3.00 -1.79 -1.01
N LEU A 183 4.24 -1.84 -0.52
CA LEU A 183 5.33 -2.60 -1.15
C LEU A 183 5.17 -4.12 -0.94
N VAL A 184 4.23 -4.50 -0.08
CA VAL A 184 3.87 -5.90 0.17
C VAL A 184 2.74 -6.32 -0.79
N LEU A 185 3.01 -7.24 -1.72
CA LEU A 185 2.04 -7.76 -2.69
C LEU A 185 1.08 -8.79 -2.06
N PHE A 186 0.20 -8.34 -1.17
CA PHE A 186 -0.77 -9.21 -0.48
C PHE A 186 -1.70 -9.97 -1.45
N THR A 187 -2.07 -9.35 -2.57
CA THR A 187 -3.02 -9.91 -3.54
C THR A 187 -2.42 -11.01 -4.40
N ALA A 188 -1.11 -11.03 -4.63
CA ALA A 188 -0.40 -12.11 -5.34
C ALA A 188 -0.38 -13.43 -4.57
N LEU A 189 -0.79 -13.41 -3.30
CA LEU A 189 -0.59 -14.49 -2.34
C LEU A 189 -1.87 -14.79 -1.55
N GLN A 190 -3.03 -14.38 -2.06
CA GLN A 190 -4.30 -14.80 -1.49
C GLN A 190 -4.39 -16.34 -1.54
N GLN A 191 -4.86 -16.92 -0.43
CA GLN A 191 -4.99 -18.38 -0.32
C GLN A 191 -5.77 -18.95 -1.51
N GLY A 192 -5.17 -19.96 -2.16
CA GLY A 192 -5.73 -20.62 -3.34
C GLY A 192 -5.19 -20.12 -4.69
N GLN A 193 -4.36 -19.07 -4.73
CA GLN A 193 -3.70 -18.68 -5.98
C GLN A 193 -2.65 -19.72 -6.42
N PRO A 194 -2.61 -20.08 -7.71
CA PRO A 194 -1.60 -21.01 -8.22
C PRO A 194 -0.19 -20.46 -8.08
N LYS A 195 0.78 -21.34 -7.77
CA LYS A 195 2.22 -20.98 -7.64
C LYS A 195 2.79 -20.28 -8.88
N MET A 196 2.20 -20.52 -10.05
CA MET A 196 2.59 -19.84 -11.28
C MET A 196 2.35 -18.32 -11.21
N VAL A 197 1.23 -17.89 -10.64
CA VAL A 197 0.88 -16.46 -10.50
C VAL A 197 1.86 -15.79 -9.56
N GLU A 198 2.13 -16.44 -8.43
CA GLU A 198 3.14 -16.00 -7.47
C GLU A 198 4.51 -15.84 -8.14
N LYS A 199 5.01 -16.87 -8.83
CA LYS A 199 6.29 -16.78 -9.53
C LYS A 199 6.32 -15.63 -10.56
N PHE A 200 5.29 -15.54 -11.40
CA PHE A 200 5.26 -14.55 -12.48
C PHE A 200 5.14 -13.10 -11.97
N LEU A 201 4.30 -12.86 -10.95
CA LEU A 201 4.04 -11.51 -10.45
C LEU A 201 5.03 -11.08 -9.36
N LEU A 202 5.33 -11.97 -8.41
CA LEU A 202 6.21 -11.68 -7.28
C LEU A 202 7.68 -11.85 -7.69
N ASP A 203 8.10 -13.06 -8.03
CA ASP A 203 9.52 -13.38 -8.22
C ASP A 203 10.09 -12.71 -9.48
N ASP A 204 9.52 -13.04 -10.64
CA ASP A 204 9.98 -12.60 -11.96
C ASP A 204 9.52 -11.16 -12.29
N GLY A 205 8.62 -10.60 -11.48
CA GLY A 205 8.04 -9.27 -11.68
C GLY A 205 8.54 -8.27 -10.64
N PHE A 206 7.88 -8.25 -9.49
CA PHE A 206 8.06 -7.22 -8.47
C PHE A 206 9.43 -7.27 -7.78
N LEU A 207 9.87 -8.45 -7.35
CA LEU A 207 11.16 -8.64 -6.67
C LEU A 207 12.34 -8.41 -7.61
N GLN A 208 12.21 -8.80 -8.87
CA GLN A 208 13.21 -8.45 -9.89
C GLN A 208 13.35 -6.93 -10.02
N ALA A 209 12.24 -6.19 -10.11
CA ALA A 209 12.28 -4.74 -10.20
C ALA A 209 12.88 -4.08 -8.95
N LEU A 210 12.53 -4.55 -7.73
CA LEU A 210 13.19 -4.13 -6.49
C LEU A 210 14.70 -4.40 -6.49
N SER A 211 15.12 -5.54 -7.03
CA SER A 211 16.53 -5.90 -7.17
C SER A 211 17.28 -4.90 -8.05
N GLU A 212 16.67 -4.46 -9.16
CA GLU A 212 17.24 -3.45 -10.05
C GLU A 212 17.39 -2.10 -9.35
N ILE A 213 16.40 -1.68 -8.54
CA ILE A 213 16.48 -0.48 -7.70
C ILE A 213 17.61 -0.61 -6.69
N HIS A 214 17.70 -1.75 -6.00
CA HIS A 214 18.75 -1.99 -5.00
C HIS A 214 20.14 -1.94 -5.63
N LEU A 215 20.33 -2.48 -6.83
CA LEU A 215 21.60 -2.38 -7.57
C LEU A 215 21.97 -0.93 -7.89
N MET A 216 21.01 -0.10 -8.31
CA MET A 216 21.25 1.33 -8.54
C MET A 216 21.62 2.07 -7.24
N ALA A 217 20.96 1.74 -6.13
CA ALA A 217 21.23 2.34 -4.82
C ALA A 217 22.64 2.07 -4.27
N ARG A 218 23.35 1.05 -4.78
CA ARG A 218 24.76 0.79 -4.40
C ARG A 218 25.75 1.82 -4.94
N HIS A 219 25.36 2.59 -5.95
CA HIS A 219 26.27 3.47 -6.69
C HIS A 219 25.91 4.95 -6.59
N ARG A 220 24.78 5.30 -5.99
CA ARG A 220 24.31 6.69 -5.81
C ARG A 220 23.30 6.76 -4.66
N PRO A 221 23.07 7.96 -4.09
CA PRO A 221 22.05 8.17 -3.05
C PRO A 221 20.64 7.98 -3.62
N LEU A 222 20.18 6.73 -3.72
CA LEU A 222 18.86 6.37 -4.20
C LEU A 222 18.14 5.56 -3.14
N SER A 223 16.96 6.05 -2.77
CA SER A 223 16.04 5.36 -1.87
C SER A 223 14.74 5.03 -2.60
N VAL A 224 13.99 4.07 -2.05
CA VAL A 224 12.65 3.71 -2.50
C VAL A 224 11.76 3.50 -1.29
N ALA A 225 10.53 4.00 -1.37
CA ALA A 225 9.52 3.83 -0.35
C ALA A 225 8.12 3.74 -0.98
N SER A 226 7.16 3.26 -0.20
CA SER A 226 5.75 3.51 -0.50
C SER A 226 5.09 4.32 0.61
N TYR A 227 4.02 5.01 0.23
CA TYR A 227 3.25 5.86 1.11
C TYR A 227 1.82 5.30 1.26
N ILE A 228 1.38 5.12 2.50
CA ILE A 228 0.02 4.68 2.82
C ILE A 228 -0.65 5.75 3.70
N SER A 229 -1.60 6.48 3.10
CA SER A 229 -2.46 7.45 3.79
C SER A 229 -3.49 6.76 4.69
N LEU A 230 -3.84 7.39 5.82
CA LEU A 230 -4.81 6.93 6.82
C LEU A 230 -4.81 5.39 7.02
N PRO A 231 -3.66 4.79 7.40
CA PRO A 231 -3.51 3.35 7.47
C PRO A 231 -4.52 2.75 8.45
N ARG A 232 -5.10 1.61 8.06
CA ARG A 232 -6.07 0.86 8.87
C ARG A 232 -5.44 -0.34 9.57
N SER A 233 -4.10 -0.42 9.58
CA SER A 233 -3.33 -1.46 10.26
C SER A 233 -3.50 -1.39 11.78
N SER A 234 -3.28 -2.54 12.39
CA SER A 234 -3.36 -2.76 13.83
C SER A 234 -2.20 -3.68 14.26
N GLU A 235 -1.11 -3.70 13.49
CA GLU A 235 -0.03 -4.67 13.67
C GLU A 235 0.85 -4.30 14.87
N VAL A 236 1.09 -3.01 15.07
CA VAL A 236 1.81 -2.50 16.26
C VAL A 236 0.91 -2.60 17.49
N VAL A 237 -0.38 -2.29 17.36
CA VAL A 237 -1.40 -2.55 18.40
C VAL A 237 -1.41 -4.03 18.80
N SER A 238 -1.38 -4.95 17.83
CA SER A 238 -1.26 -6.39 18.09
C SER A 238 0.06 -6.78 18.74
N ALA A 239 1.16 -6.11 18.40
CA ALA A 239 2.46 -6.33 19.04
C ALA A 239 2.45 -5.86 20.51
N LEU A 240 1.82 -4.72 20.79
CA LEU A 240 1.60 -4.24 22.15
C LEU A 240 0.67 -5.19 22.94
N ARG A 241 -0.37 -5.74 22.28
CA ARG A 241 -1.21 -6.80 22.86
C ARG A 241 -0.38 -8.01 23.25
N LEU A 242 0.51 -8.47 22.37
CA LEU A 242 1.40 -9.58 22.62
C LEU A 242 2.35 -9.29 23.81
N TYR A 243 2.89 -8.08 23.88
CA TYR A 243 3.74 -7.63 24.97
C TYR A 243 3.02 -7.68 26.33
N LEU A 244 1.77 -7.19 26.38
CA LEU A 244 0.91 -7.19 27.56
C LEU A 244 0.36 -8.58 27.94
N CYS A 245 0.39 -9.53 27.02
CA CYS A 245 -0.24 -10.83 27.19
C CYS A 245 0.59 -11.72 28.14
N ASP A 246 -0.10 -12.25 29.15
CA ASP A 246 0.39 -13.25 30.11
C ASP A 246 -0.14 -14.67 29.80
N GLN A 247 -0.95 -14.81 28.75
CA GLN A 247 -1.61 -16.06 28.38
C GLN A 247 -0.80 -16.88 27.38
N GLY A 248 -0.94 -18.20 27.49
CA GLY A 248 -0.38 -19.16 26.55
C GLY A 248 -0.97 -19.03 25.14
N VAL A 249 -0.26 -19.58 24.15
CA VAL A 249 -0.65 -19.53 22.73
C VAL A 249 -2.01 -20.20 22.47
N SER A 250 -2.27 -21.36 23.11
CA SER A 250 -3.52 -22.10 22.91
C SER A 250 -4.75 -21.32 23.39
N GLU A 251 -4.66 -20.70 24.56
CA GLU A 251 -5.73 -19.86 25.13
C GLU A 251 -6.04 -18.69 24.20
N CYS A 252 -4.99 -18.03 23.69
CA CYS A 252 -5.15 -16.92 22.76
C CYS A 252 -5.96 -17.34 21.52
N HIS A 253 -5.68 -18.50 20.92
CA HIS A 253 -6.41 -18.97 19.74
C HIS A 253 -7.90 -19.22 19.98
N GLN A 254 -8.29 -19.55 21.21
CA GLN A 254 -9.67 -19.83 21.56
C GLN A 254 -10.51 -18.56 21.75
N VAL A 255 -9.93 -17.54 22.39
CA VAL A 255 -10.73 -16.39 22.87
C VAL A 255 -10.31 -15.05 22.28
N CYS A 256 -9.09 -14.93 21.74
CA CYS A 256 -8.60 -13.68 21.17
C CYS A 256 -8.88 -13.61 19.67
N SER A 257 -9.20 -12.41 19.22
CA SER A 257 -9.32 -12.05 17.81
C SER A 257 -8.37 -10.89 17.50
N ARG A 258 -8.20 -10.58 16.21
CA ARG A 258 -7.43 -9.41 15.77
C ARG A 258 -7.86 -8.10 16.46
N ARG A 259 -9.15 -7.91 16.70
CA ARG A 259 -9.68 -6.63 17.23
C ARG A 259 -9.91 -6.62 18.73
N ARG A 260 -10.10 -7.80 19.34
CA ARG A 260 -10.60 -7.94 20.71
C ARG A 260 -9.99 -9.13 21.43
N SER A 261 -9.73 -8.94 22.71
CA SER A 261 -9.47 -10.00 23.68
C SER A 261 -10.30 -9.73 24.94
N PRO A 262 -10.83 -10.79 25.59
CA PRO A 262 -11.51 -10.68 26.87
C PRO A 262 -10.55 -10.61 28.06
N HIS A 263 -9.25 -10.93 27.88
CA HIS A 263 -8.28 -10.87 28.98
C HIS A 263 -8.00 -9.43 29.39
N GLN A 264 -7.90 -9.18 30.69
CA GLN A 264 -7.80 -7.84 31.28
C GLN A 264 -6.64 -7.00 30.70
N ASN A 265 -5.42 -7.55 30.63
CA ASN A 265 -4.27 -6.82 30.08
C ASN A 265 -4.38 -6.61 28.57
N CYS A 266 -4.84 -7.63 27.85
CA CYS A 266 -4.98 -7.58 26.40
C CYS A 266 -6.12 -6.67 25.94
N SER A 267 -7.14 -6.44 26.78
CA SER A 267 -8.32 -5.65 26.43
C SER A 267 -8.01 -4.15 26.36
N LEU A 268 -6.93 -3.70 26.99
CA LEU A 268 -6.42 -2.33 26.92
C LEU A 268 -6.41 -1.80 25.49
N VAL A 269 -5.88 -2.60 24.56
CA VAL A 269 -5.68 -2.20 23.17
C VAL A 269 -6.79 -2.69 22.23
N ASN A 270 -7.98 -3.00 22.77
CA ASN A 270 -9.13 -3.37 21.95
C ASN A 270 -9.58 -2.21 21.05
N HIS A 271 -9.91 -2.54 19.80
CA HIS A 271 -10.41 -1.59 18.79
C HIS A 271 -9.45 -0.46 18.37
N LEU A 272 -8.31 -0.28 19.04
CA LEU A 272 -7.29 0.66 18.62
C LEU A 272 -6.68 0.24 17.27
N LYS A 273 -6.28 1.24 16.50
CA LYS A 273 -5.45 1.12 15.31
C LYS A 273 -4.08 1.72 15.58
N ASP A 274 -3.12 1.36 14.74
CA ASP A 274 -1.76 1.87 14.90
C ASP A 274 -1.73 3.40 14.83
N ARG A 275 -2.50 4.00 13.91
CA ARG A 275 -2.62 5.47 13.81
C ARG A 275 -3.10 6.13 15.10
N ASP A 276 -4.01 5.49 15.84
CA ASP A 276 -4.59 6.08 17.05
C ASP A 276 -3.51 6.22 18.16
N LEU A 277 -2.54 5.30 18.17
CA LEU A 277 -1.35 5.37 19.04
C LEU A 277 -0.39 6.47 18.57
N PHE A 278 -0.07 6.49 17.28
CA PHE A 278 0.96 7.39 16.74
C PHE A 278 0.48 8.84 16.59
N GLU A 279 -0.82 9.10 16.44
CA GLU A 279 -1.43 10.44 16.47
C GLU A 279 -1.11 11.16 17.79
N ASN A 280 -1.04 10.41 18.89
CA ASN A 280 -0.81 10.95 20.24
C ASN A 280 0.64 10.74 20.72
N LEU A 281 1.42 9.88 20.05
CA LEU A 281 2.84 9.64 20.38
C LEU A 281 3.79 10.57 19.61
N LEU A 282 3.55 10.80 18.32
CA LEU A 282 4.45 11.53 17.42
C LEU A 282 4.00 12.99 17.25
N LYS A 283 4.94 13.93 17.30
CA LYS A 283 4.72 15.32 16.86
C LYS A 283 4.85 15.44 15.34
N PRO A 284 4.30 16.50 14.72
CA PRO A 284 4.49 16.77 13.30
C PRO A 284 5.97 16.73 12.89
N GLY A 285 6.27 15.97 11.84
CA GLY A 285 7.62 15.72 11.33
C GLY A 285 8.37 14.56 12.00
N GLU A 286 7.89 14.02 13.12
CA GLU A 286 8.54 12.88 13.78
C GLU A 286 8.09 11.55 13.17
N ARG A 287 9.03 10.59 13.14
CA ARG A 287 8.73 9.19 12.78
C ARG A 287 8.85 8.26 13.99
N SER A 288 8.14 7.15 13.94
CA SER A 288 8.25 6.06 14.91
C SER A 288 9.52 5.22 14.73
N ALA A 289 9.66 4.23 15.62
CA ALA A 289 10.45 3.03 15.43
C ALA A 289 10.21 2.33 14.08
N LEU A 290 11.17 1.49 13.70
CA LEU A 290 11.05 0.54 12.58
C LEU A 290 10.40 -0.78 12.99
N PHE A 291 9.48 -1.24 12.15
CA PHE A 291 8.71 -2.46 12.32
C PHE A 291 8.79 -3.36 11.09
N ILE A 292 8.58 -4.66 11.28
CA ILE A 292 8.43 -5.64 10.21
C ILE A 292 7.20 -6.51 10.44
N SER A 293 6.35 -6.63 9.42
CA SER A 293 5.15 -7.46 9.48
C SER A 293 5.53 -8.94 9.60
N GLN A 294 4.86 -9.68 10.49
CA GLN A 294 5.00 -11.14 10.60
C GLN A 294 4.06 -11.89 9.63
N SER A 295 3.70 -11.27 8.51
CA SER A 295 2.83 -11.91 7.52
C SER A 295 3.60 -12.96 6.73
N GLU A 296 2.92 -14.05 6.36
CA GLU A 296 3.52 -15.12 5.54
C GLU A 296 4.04 -14.61 4.19
N VAL A 297 3.43 -13.54 3.68
CA VAL A 297 3.86 -12.86 2.45
C VAL A 297 5.29 -12.35 2.55
N ILE A 298 5.62 -11.64 3.64
CA ILE A 298 6.98 -11.14 3.87
C ILE A 298 7.99 -12.30 4.00
N GLY A 299 7.54 -13.46 4.47
CA GLY A 299 8.36 -14.67 4.54
C GLY A 299 8.87 -15.16 3.17
N LYS A 300 8.26 -14.73 2.06
CA LYS A 300 8.66 -15.07 0.70
C LYS A 300 9.64 -14.08 0.08
N TYR A 301 9.75 -12.89 0.65
CA TYR A 301 10.71 -11.89 0.19
C TYR A 301 12.13 -12.33 0.62
N PRO A 302 13.14 -12.18 -0.26
CA PRO A 302 14.53 -12.36 0.12
C PRO A 302 14.88 -11.50 1.34
N ASP A 303 15.81 -11.97 2.18
CA ASP A 303 16.12 -11.31 3.45
C ASP A 303 16.53 -9.84 3.28
N ASP A 304 17.29 -9.52 2.24
CA ASP A 304 17.71 -8.16 1.89
C ASP A 304 16.57 -7.29 1.36
N GLN A 305 15.47 -7.88 0.89
CA GLN A 305 14.32 -7.18 0.31
C GLN A 305 13.08 -7.19 1.20
N LYS A 306 13.16 -7.76 2.41
CA LYS A 306 12.06 -7.72 3.38
C LYS A 306 11.60 -6.28 3.62
N ILE A 307 10.29 -6.09 3.63
CA ILE A 307 9.70 -4.76 3.78
C ILE A 307 9.55 -4.42 5.26
N PHE A 308 10.19 -3.32 5.64
CA PHE A 308 10.05 -2.66 6.93
C PHE A 308 9.08 -1.50 6.77
N PHE A 309 8.53 -1.04 7.89
CA PHE A 309 7.70 0.15 7.90
C PHE A 309 7.88 0.96 9.17
N PHE A 310 7.58 2.25 9.08
CA PHE A 310 7.46 3.15 10.21
C PHE A 310 6.24 4.05 10.00
N TYR A 311 5.77 4.68 11.07
CA TYR A 311 4.73 5.69 11.02
C TYR A 311 5.36 7.08 11.04
N LEU A 312 4.79 8.00 10.26
CA LEU A 312 5.23 9.37 10.14
C LEU A 312 4.04 10.29 10.42
N ASN A 313 4.23 11.27 11.29
CA ASN A 313 3.26 12.35 11.45
C ASN A 313 3.57 13.45 10.45
N THR A 314 2.72 13.61 9.43
CA THR A 314 2.92 14.62 8.37
C THR A 314 2.50 16.02 8.80
N GLY A 315 1.88 16.15 9.97
CA GLY A 315 1.22 17.36 10.45
C GLY A 315 -0.30 17.36 10.20
N GLU A 316 -0.74 16.71 9.12
CA GLU A 316 -2.16 16.56 8.77
C GLU A 316 -2.70 15.18 9.14
N GLU A 317 -1.87 14.14 9.02
CA GLU A 317 -2.25 12.76 9.32
C GLU A 317 -1.06 11.91 9.79
N ILE A 318 -1.37 10.72 10.31
CA ILE A 318 -0.40 9.65 10.44
C ILE A 318 -0.40 8.81 9.16
N SER A 319 0.75 8.75 8.50
CA SER A 319 1.00 7.88 7.36
C SER A 319 1.85 6.68 7.76
N ARG A 320 1.71 5.57 7.01
CA ARG A 320 2.62 4.43 7.10
C ARG A 320 3.54 4.46 5.89
N ILE A 321 4.83 4.52 6.16
CA ILE A 321 5.87 4.49 5.14
C ILE A 321 6.49 3.10 5.13
N GLU A 322 6.50 2.45 3.98
CA GLU A 322 7.14 1.15 3.81
C GLU A 322 8.44 1.31 3.03
N VAL A 323 9.49 0.65 3.50
CA VAL A 323 10.83 0.69 2.90
C VAL A 323 11.42 -0.71 2.90
N PRO A 324 12.20 -1.09 1.88
CA PRO A 324 12.90 -2.36 1.89
C PRO A 324 14.04 -2.35 2.92
N ARG A 325 14.47 -3.54 3.35
CA ARG A 325 15.46 -3.70 4.42
C ARG A 325 16.75 -2.92 4.16
N TRP A 326 17.26 -2.86 2.93
CA TRP A 326 18.49 -2.12 2.62
C TRP A 326 18.35 -0.61 2.87
N VAL A 327 17.15 -0.04 2.78
CA VAL A 327 16.88 1.35 3.16
C VAL A 327 16.71 1.45 4.67
N ALA A 328 15.98 0.52 5.29
CA ALA A 328 15.71 0.54 6.73
C ALA A 328 16.99 0.48 7.59
N TYR A 329 18.01 -0.24 7.13
CA TYR A 329 19.28 -0.43 7.85
C TYR A 329 20.39 0.53 7.41
N ASP A 330 20.13 1.40 6.44
CA ASP A 330 21.04 2.46 6.04
C ASP A 330 20.51 3.80 6.57
N GLU A 331 21.14 4.33 7.61
CA GLU A 331 20.71 5.57 8.28
C GLU A 331 20.64 6.76 7.31
N SER A 332 21.51 6.80 6.30
CA SER A 332 21.53 7.86 5.30
C SER A 332 20.32 7.77 4.37
N LEU A 333 20.00 6.57 3.88
CA LEU A 333 18.83 6.35 3.01
C LEU A 333 17.52 6.51 3.77
N LEU A 334 17.46 6.04 5.02
CA LEU A 334 16.28 6.21 5.86
C LEU A 334 16.03 7.69 6.20
N SER A 335 17.08 8.44 6.51
CA SER A 335 16.97 9.89 6.75
C SER A 335 16.59 10.66 5.49
N LEU A 336 17.11 10.24 4.33
CA LEU A 336 16.72 10.77 3.03
C LEU A 336 15.22 10.51 2.76
N THR A 337 14.74 9.27 2.95
CA THR A 337 13.32 8.94 2.79
C THR A 337 12.44 9.78 3.70
N HIS A 338 12.79 9.88 4.98
CA HIS A 338 12.01 10.64 5.97
C HIS A 338 11.93 12.13 5.62
N SER A 339 13.07 12.77 5.35
CA SER A 339 13.12 14.19 4.98
C SER A 339 12.37 14.50 3.69
N LEU A 340 12.55 13.70 2.64
CA LEU A 340 11.96 13.94 1.34
C LEU A 340 10.45 13.66 1.30
N ILE A 341 9.95 12.66 2.03
CA ILE A 341 8.49 12.46 2.16
C ILE A 341 7.86 13.64 2.89
N MET A 342 8.48 14.14 3.97
CA MET A 342 7.99 15.33 4.67
C MET A 342 7.99 16.57 3.79
N ASP A 343 9.04 16.79 2.98
CA ASP A 343 9.06 17.86 1.98
C ASP A 343 7.88 17.73 1.01
N GLN A 344 7.67 16.54 0.43
CA GLN A 344 6.57 16.32 -0.52
C GLN A 344 5.19 16.52 0.11
N CYS A 345 4.96 16.04 1.34
CA CYS A 345 3.71 16.28 2.06
C CYS A 345 3.50 17.76 2.36
N SER A 346 4.55 18.50 2.75
CA SER A 346 4.45 19.93 3.04
C SER A 346 4.04 20.75 1.81
N ARG A 347 4.46 20.32 0.62
CA ARG A 347 4.11 20.95 -0.66
C ARG A 347 2.71 20.54 -1.16
N GLY A 348 2.27 19.32 -0.84
CA GLY A 348 1.03 18.71 -1.34
C GLY A 348 -0.10 18.63 -0.32
N LEU A 349 -0.18 19.60 0.61
CA LEU A 349 -1.27 19.70 1.61
C LEU A 349 -1.46 18.42 2.43
N GLY A 350 -0.35 17.80 2.86
CA GLY A 350 -0.35 16.59 3.68
C GLY A 350 -0.14 15.29 2.90
N TYR A 351 -0.22 15.32 1.56
CA TYR A 351 0.00 14.15 0.70
C TYR A 351 1.17 14.38 -0.29
N PRO A 352 1.98 13.38 -0.64
CA PRO A 352 3.11 13.59 -1.54
C PRO A 352 2.70 14.10 -2.93
N VAL A 353 3.26 15.24 -3.35
CA VAL A 353 2.98 15.86 -4.67
C VAL A 353 3.28 14.89 -5.81
N ALA A 354 4.46 14.25 -5.80
CA ALA A 354 4.83 13.35 -6.89
C ALA A 354 3.84 12.18 -7.08
N ILE A 355 3.30 11.62 -5.99
CA ILE A 355 2.29 10.56 -6.06
C ILE A 355 0.97 11.11 -6.63
N SER A 356 0.54 12.30 -6.17
CA SER A 356 -0.65 12.96 -6.70
C SER A 356 -0.55 13.19 -8.21
N GLU A 357 0.57 13.72 -8.68
CA GLU A 357 0.79 13.97 -10.10
C GLU A 357 0.85 12.68 -10.91
N ALA A 358 1.48 11.62 -10.39
CA ALA A 358 1.49 10.30 -11.04
C ALA A 358 0.06 9.72 -11.14
N HIS A 359 -0.76 9.89 -10.10
CA HIS A 359 -2.16 9.50 -10.09
C HIS A 359 -2.95 10.21 -11.19
N GLU A 360 -2.83 11.54 -11.29
CA GLU A 360 -3.51 12.32 -12.33
C GLU A 360 -3.13 11.86 -13.75
N GLN A 361 -1.88 11.46 -13.97
CA GLN A 361 -1.45 10.89 -15.26
C GLN A 361 -2.03 9.47 -15.51
N ALA A 362 -2.25 8.69 -14.44
CA ALA A 362 -2.69 7.31 -14.51
C ALA A 362 -4.21 7.15 -14.61
N VAL A 363 -5.00 8.07 -14.05
CA VAL A 363 -6.46 7.95 -13.90
C VAL A 363 -7.18 7.72 -15.24
N ILE A 364 -7.93 6.63 -15.31
CA ILE A 364 -8.93 6.36 -16.34
C ILE A 364 -10.30 6.67 -15.74
N ASN A 365 -10.83 7.86 -16.06
CA ASN A 365 -12.10 8.33 -15.51
C ASN A 365 -13.31 7.73 -16.25
N GLY A 366 -14.53 8.04 -15.78
CA GLY A 366 -15.76 7.51 -16.37
C GLY A 366 -15.96 7.87 -17.84
N SER A 367 -15.52 9.07 -18.26
CA SER A 367 -15.62 9.52 -19.65
C SER A 367 -14.62 8.81 -20.56
N ASP A 368 -13.41 8.51 -20.05
CA ASP A 368 -12.41 7.73 -20.79
C ASP A 368 -12.90 6.30 -21.02
N ARG A 369 -13.55 5.68 -20.03
CA ARG A 369 -14.16 4.35 -20.17
C ARG A 369 -15.27 4.34 -21.22
N GLN A 370 -16.07 5.40 -21.30
CA GLN A 370 -17.11 5.53 -22.32
C GLN A 370 -16.49 5.65 -23.71
N ARG A 371 -15.51 6.54 -23.89
CA ARG A 371 -14.78 6.73 -25.15
C ARG A 371 -14.06 5.46 -25.60
N PHE A 372 -13.43 4.74 -24.67
CA PHE A 372 -12.79 3.45 -24.94
C PHE A 372 -13.79 2.46 -25.56
N ASN A 373 -14.97 2.32 -24.94
CA ASN A 373 -16.02 1.44 -25.45
C ASN A 373 -16.56 1.90 -26.81
N GLU A 374 -16.75 3.21 -27.02
CA GLU A 374 -17.21 3.77 -28.30
C GLU A 374 -16.22 3.50 -29.44
N ILE A 375 -14.92 3.74 -29.21
CA ILE A 375 -13.87 3.44 -30.19
C ILE A 375 -13.85 1.95 -30.51
N PHE A 376 -14.00 1.10 -29.49
CA PHE A 376 -14.01 -0.35 -29.66
C PHE A 376 -15.23 -0.82 -30.48
N GLU A 377 -16.43 -0.34 -30.15
CA GLU A 377 -17.66 -0.63 -30.90
C GLU A 377 -17.52 -0.18 -32.37
N LEU A 378 -17.02 1.03 -32.62
CA LEU A 378 -16.82 1.57 -33.97
C LEU A 378 -15.83 0.73 -34.80
N LEU A 379 -14.70 0.34 -34.22
CA LEU A 379 -13.67 -0.43 -34.94
C LEU A 379 -14.18 -1.83 -35.30
N LEU A 380 -14.90 -2.50 -34.40
CA LEU A 380 -15.50 -3.81 -34.67
C LEU A 380 -16.60 -3.74 -35.74
N HIS A 381 -17.43 -2.70 -35.71
CA HIS A 381 -18.42 -2.46 -36.75
C HIS A 381 -17.78 -2.21 -38.12
N SER A 382 -16.69 -1.45 -38.18
CA SER A 382 -15.98 -1.15 -39.42
C SER A 382 -15.34 -2.39 -40.07
N GLN A 383 -15.00 -3.42 -39.28
CA GLN A 383 -14.43 -4.68 -39.76
C GLN A 383 -15.46 -5.80 -39.94
N GLY A 384 -16.77 -5.51 -39.85
CA GLY A 384 -17.82 -6.49 -40.09
C GLY A 384 -17.95 -7.59 -39.03
N THR A 385 -17.29 -7.43 -37.87
CA THR A 385 -17.44 -8.35 -36.73
C THR A 385 -18.68 -7.98 -35.93
N VAL A 386 -19.79 -8.68 -36.18
CA VAL A 386 -21.06 -8.47 -35.47
C VAL A 386 -20.95 -9.01 -34.05
N GLY A 387 -20.58 -8.15 -33.10
CA GLY A 387 -20.54 -8.50 -31.67
C GLY A 387 -21.91 -8.42 -31.00
N SER A 388 -22.40 -9.52 -30.44
CA SER A 388 -23.64 -9.59 -29.66
C SER A 388 -23.44 -9.03 -28.24
N SER A 389 -23.61 -7.71 -28.05
CA SER A 389 -23.69 -7.13 -26.70
C SER A 389 -24.79 -7.83 -25.86
N SER A 390 -24.53 -8.16 -24.59
CA SER A 390 -25.51 -8.89 -23.76
C SER A 390 -26.87 -8.17 -23.64
N ALA A 391 -27.96 -8.94 -23.54
CA ALA A 391 -29.32 -8.38 -23.38
C ALA A 391 -29.47 -7.47 -22.13
N LYS A 392 -28.62 -7.68 -21.12
CA LYS A 392 -28.66 -6.94 -19.85
C LYS A 392 -28.03 -5.54 -19.93
N SER A 393 -26.97 -5.37 -20.72
CA SER A 393 -26.39 -4.04 -20.98
C SER A 393 -27.29 -3.20 -21.88
N ARG A 394 -27.97 -3.81 -22.86
CA ARG A 394 -29.04 -3.14 -23.62
C ARG A 394 -30.18 -2.65 -22.72
N SER A 395 -30.70 -3.53 -21.85
CA SER A 395 -31.79 -3.19 -20.92
C SER A 395 -31.44 -2.12 -19.89
N LYS A 396 -30.17 -1.81 -19.63
CA LYS A 396 -29.77 -0.70 -18.75
C LYS A 396 -29.67 0.64 -19.49
N ARG A 397 -29.37 0.61 -20.81
CA ARG A 397 -29.32 1.80 -21.67
C ARG A 397 -30.73 2.26 -22.07
N THR A 398 -31.68 1.34 -22.20
CA THR A 398 -33.10 1.66 -22.31
C THR A 398 -33.74 1.68 -20.92
N ALA A 399 -33.95 2.87 -20.37
CA ALA A 399 -34.90 3.01 -19.27
C ALA A 399 -36.24 2.42 -19.72
N TRP A 400 -36.84 1.56 -18.89
CA TRP A 400 -38.20 1.09 -19.12
C TRP A 400 -39.11 2.32 -19.07
N ILE A 401 -39.70 2.68 -20.21
CA ILE A 401 -40.72 3.75 -20.33
C ILE A 401 -41.94 3.36 -19.50
#